data_AF-A0A1J3EC56-F1
#
_entry.id   AF-A0A1J3EC56-F1
#
_cell.length_a   1.000
_cell.length_b   1.000
_cell.length_c   1.000
_cell.angle_alpha   90.00
_cell.angle_beta   90.00
_cell.angle_gamma   90.00
#
_symmetry.space_group_name_H-M   'P 1'
#
loop_
_entity.id
_entity.type
_entity.pdbx_description
1 polymer ?
#
loop_
_entity_poly.entity_id
_entity_poly.type
_entity_poly.pdbx_seq_one_letter_code
_entity_poly.pdbx_strand_id
1 'polypeptide(L)'
;KTLKKTTKMVEQKRFALLLATSDSTFVKKTYGGYFNVFVSTFGEEGEQWDLFRVIDGEFPEDKDLDKYEGFVISGSLHDAFGDDDW
;
A
#
# COMPACT_ATOMS: atom_id res chain seq x y z
N LYS A 1 1.04 4.80 46.41
CA LYS A 1 1.40 5.50 45.16
C LYS A 1 1.14 4.55 44.00
N THR A 2 -0.01 4.68 43.34
CA THR A 2 -0.38 3.81 42.21
C THR A 2 0.14 4.46 40.93
N LEU A 3 1.11 3.82 40.28
CA LEU A 3 1.65 4.25 38.99
C LEU A 3 0.57 4.00 37.91
N LYS A 4 -0.04 5.08 37.41
CA LYS A 4 -0.83 5.01 36.17
C LYS A 4 0.16 4.81 35.03
N LYS A 5 0.14 3.64 34.39
CA LYS A 5 0.79 3.41 33.10
C LYS A 5 0.08 4.31 32.10
N THR A 6 0.70 5.42 31.73
CA THR A 6 0.24 6.22 30.59
C THR A 6 0.61 5.44 29.33
N THR A 7 -0.32 4.64 28.82
CA THR A 7 -0.18 4.07 27.48
C THR A 7 -0.20 5.24 26.51
N LYS A 8 0.97 5.61 25.97
CA LYS A 8 1.02 6.42 24.74
C LYS A 8 0.25 5.62 23.70
N MET A 9 -0.89 6.12 23.23
CA MET A 9 -1.47 5.62 21.99
C MET A 9 -0.45 5.99 20.92
N VAL A 10 0.38 5.04 20.51
CA VAL A 10 1.19 5.20 19.31
C VAL A 10 0.16 5.17 18.20
N GLU A 11 -0.02 6.32 17.55
CA GLU A 11 -0.87 6.41 16.37
C GLU A 11 -0.36 5.39 15.35
N GLN A 12 -1.25 4.53 14.89
CA GLN A 12 -0.89 3.45 13.99
C GLN A 12 -0.44 4.08 12.67
N LYS A 13 0.84 3.94 12.32
CA LYS A 13 1.33 4.42 11.03
C LYS A 13 0.60 3.69 9.91
N ARG A 14 0.17 4.45 8.92
CA ARG A 14 -0.61 3.93 7.79
C ARG A 14 0.10 4.26 6.49
N PHE A 15 0.21 3.26 5.63
CA PHE A 15 0.84 3.37 4.32
C PHE A 15 -0.09 2.82 3.24
N ALA A 16 0.08 3.29 2.01
CA ALA A 16 -0.70 2.82 0.88
C ALA A 16 0.22 2.34 -0.26
N LEU A 17 -0.15 1.21 -0.86
CA LEU A 17 0.41 0.75 -2.12
C LEU A 17 -0.56 1.10 -3.27
N LEU A 18 -0.10 1.93 -4.20
CA LEU A 18 -0.75 2.19 -5.47
C LEU A 18 -0.21 1.20 -6.51
N LEU A 19 -0.96 0.13 -6.76
CA LEU A 19 -0.54 -0.96 -7.63
C LEU A 19 -0.97 -0.71 -9.09
N ALA A 20 0.00 -0.32 -9.90
CA ALA A 20 -0.11 0.06 -11.31
C ALA A 20 0.01 -1.12 -12.30
N THR A 21 -0.16 -2.35 -11.81
CA THR A 21 -0.11 -3.57 -12.63
C THR A 21 -0.96 -4.67 -12.02
N SER A 22 -1.57 -5.49 -12.86
CA SER A 22 -2.21 -6.73 -12.43
C SER A 22 -1.20 -7.73 -11.86
N ASP A 23 -1.62 -8.51 -10.86
CA ASP A 23 -0.78 -9.59 -10.35
C ASP A 23 -0.65 -10.71 -11.40
N SER A 24 0.60 -11.06 -11.74
CA SER A 24 0.88 -12.19 -12.62
C SER A 24 0.50 -13.52 -11.96
N THR A 25 0.23 -14.54 -12.77
CA THR A 25 -0.03 -15.91 -12.28
C THR A 25 1.08 -16.42 -11.38
N PHE A 26 2.34 -16.12 -11.71
CA PHE A 26 3.49 -16.50 -10.88
C PHE A 26 3.44 -15.81 -9.52
N VAL A 27 3.26 -14.49 -9.48
CA VAL A 27 3.28 -13.72 -8.23
C VAL A 27 2.12 -14.08 -7.33
N LYS A 28 0.92 -14.30 -7.89
CA LYS A 28 -0.23 -14.83 -7.14
C LYS A 28 0.09 -16.17 -6.48
N LYS A 29 0.69 -17.11 -7.21
CA LYS A 29 1.00 -18.44 -6.69
C LYS A 29 2.14 -18.45 -5.68
N THR A 30 3.18 -17.66 -5.90
CA THR A 30 4.40 -17.69 -5.09
C THR A 30 4.28 -16.81 -3.83
N TYR A 31 3.63 -15.64 -3.95
CA TYR A 31 3.61 -14.63 -2.90
C TYR A 31 2.20 -14.26 -2.43
N GLY A 32 1.15 -14.74 -3.10
CA GLY A 32 -0.23 -14.31 -2.84
C GLY A 32 -0.59 -12.96 -3.47
N GLY A 33 0.26 -12.41 -4.33
CA GLY A 33 0.09 -11.10 -4.98
C GLY A 33 1.23 -10.13 -4.68
N TYR A 34 1.34 -9.07 -5.48
CA TYR A 34 2.37 -8.04 -5.31
C TYR A 34 2.24 -7.29 -4.00
N PHE A 35 1.02 -7.11 -3.48
CA PHE A 35 0.80 -6.50 -2.17
C PHE A 35 1.66 -7.15 -1.08
N ASN A 36 1.67 -8.48 -1.01
CA ASN A 36 2.47 -9.21 -0.03
C ASN A 36 3.98 -9.06 -0.26
N VAL A 37 4.42 -8.92 -1.52
CA VAL A 37 5.84 -8.62 -1.83
C VAL A 37 6.25 -7.28 -1.23
N PHE A 38 5.43 -6.24 -1.43
CA PHE A 38 5.73 -4.91 -0.88
C PHE A 38 5.64 -4.88 0.64
N VAL A 39 4.58 -5.42 1.24
CA VAL A 39 4.42 -5.46 2.70
C VAL A 39 5.52 -6.29 3.36
N SER A 40 5.94 -7.42 2.79
CA SER A 40 7.07 -8.20 3.33
C SER A 40 8.43 -7.50 3.18
N THR A 41 8.55 -6.56 2.25
CA THR A 41 9.80 -5.81 2.01
C THR A 41 9.89 -4.55 2.88
N PHE A 42 8.77 -3.85 3.07
CA PHE A 42 8.73 -2.51 3.67
C PHE A 42 7.94 -2.43 4.97
N GLY A 43 7.01 -3.34 5.23
CA GLY A 43 6.11 -3.26 6.36
C GLY A 43 6.79 -3.63 7.68
N GLU A 44 6.54 -2.84 8.72
CA GLU A 44 6.99 -3.10 10.08
C GLU A 44 5.82 -3.53 11.00
N GLU A 45 6.15 -4.13 12.15
CA GLU A 45 5.15 -4.56 13.12
C GLU A 45 4.32 -3.36 13.62
N GLY A 46 2.99 -3.50 13.53
CA GLY A 46 2.06 -2.48 13.98
C GLY A 46 1.66 -1.48 12.90
N GLU A 47 2.24 -1.51 11.70
CA GLU A 47 1.82 -0.65 10.60
C GLU A 47 0.56 -1.17 9.89
N GLN A 48 -0.28 -0.26 9.42
CA GLN A 48 -1.39 -0.58 8.51
C GLN A 48 -0.96 -0.33 7.06
N TRP A 49 -1.28 -1.26 6.17
CA TRP A 49 -1.02 -1.16 4.75
C TRP A 49 -2.31 -1.37 3.96
N ASP A 50 -2.66 -0.39 3.13
CA ASP A 50 -3.81 -0.48 2.22
C ASP A 50 -3.36 -0.67 0.77
N LEU A 51 -4.15 -1.40 0.01
CA LEU A 51 -3.93 -1.63 -1.42
C LEU A 51 -4.96 -0.86 -2.23
N PHE A 52 -4.48 -0.08 -3.19
CA PHE A 52 -5.30 0.54 -4.22
C PHE A 52 -4.86 0.00 -5.58
N ARG A 53 -5.76 -0.69 -6.28
CA ARG A 53 -5.51 -1.18 -7.64
C ARG A 53 -5.75 -0.04 -8.61
N VAL A 54 -4.80 0.88 -8.67
CA VAL A 54 -4.90 2.05 -9.55
C VAL A 54 -4.98 1.66 -11.02
N ILE A 55 -4.39 0.51 -11.40
CA ILE A 55 -4.58 -0.13 -12.72
C ILE A 55 -6.05 -0.43 -13.05
N ASP A 56 -6.89 -0.63 -12.03
CA ASP A 56 -8.33 -0.86 -12.17
C ASP A 56 -9.13 0.43 -11.88
N GLY A 57 -8.45 1.59 -11.80
CA GLY A 57 -9.07 2.89 -11.48
C GLY A 57 -9.39 3.09 -9.99
N GLU A 58 -8.90 2.23 -9.09
CA GLU A 58 -9.12 2.37 -7.65
C GLU A 58 -8.07 3.29 -7.03
N PHE A 59 -8.51 4.40 -6.43
CA PHE A 59 -7.66 5.39 -5.77
C PHE A 59 -8.14 5.70 -4.34
N PRO A 60 -7.23 6.14 -3.44
CA PRO A 60 -7.65 6.72 -2.17
C PRO A 60 -8.49 7.99 -2.40
N GLU A 61 -9.43 8.27 -1.49
CA GLU A 61 -10.16 9.54 -1.52
C GLU A 61 -9.24 10.69 -1.08
N ASP A 62 -9.35 11.85 -1.73
CA ASP A 62 -8.52 13.04 -1.44
C ASP A 62 -8.51 13.44 0.04
N LYS A 63 -9.67 13.31 0.70
CA LYS A 63 -9.84 13.65 2.14
C LYS A 63 -9.14 12.68 3.10
N ASP A 64 -8.63 11.56 2.58
CA ASP A 64 -7.97 10.52 3.37
C ASP A 64 -6.45 10.48 3.10
N LEU A 65 -5.93 11.31 2.19
CA LEU A 65 -4.51 11.34 1.84
C LEU A 65 -3.62 11.77 3.02
N ASP A 66 -4.09 12.67 3.87
CA ASP A 66 -3.39 13.16 5.06
C ASP A 66 -3.30 12.11 6.18
N LYS A 67 -4.02 11.00 6.06
CA LYS A 67 -3.99 9.88 7.00
C LYS A 67 -2.84 8.91 6.76
N TYR A 68 -2.11 9.07 5.66
CA TYR A 68 -1.00 8.19 5.29
C TYR A 68 0.34 8.86 5.57
N GLU A 69 1.25 8.11 6.18
CA GLU A 69 2.64 8.51 6.43
C GLU A 69 3.51 8.37 5.18
N GLY A 70 3.04 7.60 4.19
CA GLY A 70 3.75 7.41 2.93
C GLY A 70 2.99 6.54 1.93
N PHE A 71 3.45 6.60 0.69
CA PHE A 71 2.91 5.85 -0.44
C PHE A 71 4.03 5.10 -1.16
N VAL A 72 3.71 3.90 -1.63
CA VAL A 72 4.50 3.18 -2.62
C VAL A 72 3.72 3.19 -3.93
N ILE A 73 4.36 3.61 -5.01
CA ILE A 73 3.79 3.56 -6.37
C ILE A 73 4.56 2.49 -7.13
N SER A 74 3.89 1.42 -7.54
CA SER A 74 4.57 0.34 -8.27
C SER A 74 4.92 0.76 -9.71
N GLY A 75 5.84 0.04 -10.33
CA GLY A 75 5.98 0.10 -11.78
C GLY A 75 4.71 -0.38 -12.48
N SER A 76 4.50 0.11 -13.71
CA SER A 76 3.45 -0.34 -14.62
C SER A 76 4.05 -1.12 -15.79
N LEU A 77 3.23 -1.95 -16.43
CA LEU A 77 3.55 -2.57 -17.72
C LEU A 77 3.15 -1.68 -18.92
N HIS A 78 2.43 -0.59 -18.67
CA HIS A 78 2.00 0.36 -19.70
C HIS A 78 3.14 1.30 -20.04
N ASP A 79 3.26 1.63 -21.34
CA ASP A 79 4.25 2.59 -21.82
C ASP A 79 3.83 4.00 -21.43
N ALA A 80 4.73 4.75 -20.79
CA ALA A 80 4.51 6.15 -20.41
C ALA A 80 4.33 7.08 -21.62
N PHE A 81 4.70 6.63 -22.82
CA PHE A 81 4.55 7.35 -24.08
C PHE A 81 3.57 6.67 -25.06
N GLY A 82 2.87 5.63 -24.61
CA GLY A 82 1.83 4.98 -25.40
C GLY A 82 0.55 5.80 -25.43
N ASP A 83 -0.22 5.68 -26.52
CA ASP A 83 -1.54 6.29 -26.65
C ASP A 83 -2.67 5.38 -26.14
N ASP A 84 -2.33 4.18 -25.65
CA ASP A 84 -3.29 3.22 -25.12
C ASP A 84 -3.81 3.70 -23.75
N ASP A 85 -5.11 3.44 -23.51
CA ASP A 85 -5.70 3.65 -22.18
C ASP A 85 -4.95 2.80 -21.13
N TRP A 86 -4.82 3.35 -19.94
CA TRP A 86 -4.17 2.69 -18.80
C TRP A 86 -5.03 1.61 -18.17
#